data_AF-C6TDM0-F1
#
_entry.id   AF-C6TDM0-F1
#
_cell.length_a   1.000
_cell.length_b   1.000
_cell.length_c   1.000
_cell.angle_alpha   90.00
_cell.angle_beta   90.00
_cell.angle_gamma   90.00
#
_symmetry.space_group_name_H-M   'P 1'
#
loop_
_entity.id
_entity.type
_entity.pdbx_description
1 polymer ?
#
loop_
_entity_poly.entity_id
_entity_poly.type
_entity_poly.pdbx_seq_one_letter_code
_entity_poly.pdbx_strand_id
1 'polypeptide(L)'
;LEDLEVEEVDHSDEDDTDDEPDEEYALFPSQYSSDTSPPPPSSAEFNFDTYIAPSHTYLGDVEDTRHRIAFLDGGAILNLPLFCLRGVVLFPGAALPLRVIEPRLVAAVERALTQDDIPYTIGVICGREWLGCLTWIVSLRSLTFYHFT
;
A
#
# COMPACT_ATOMS: atom_id res chain seq x y z
N LEU A 1 28.36 -36.96 16.93
CA LEU A 1 27.67 -37.88 16.01
C LEU A 1 26.80 -38.71 16.94
N GLU A 2 25.61 -38.20 17.23
CA GLU A 2 24.62 -38.80 18.13
C GLU A 2 23.25 -38.48 17.51
N ASP A 3 22.88 -39.40 16.63
CA ASP A 3 21.58 -40.02 16.31
C ASP A 3 20.31 -39.16 16.27
N LEU A 4 19.82 -38.96 15.03
CA LEU A 4 18.44 -38.61 14.71
C LEU A 4 17.53 -39.81 14.98
N GLU A 5 16.57 -39.68 15.88
CA GLU A 5 15.39 -40.56 15.92
C GLU A 5 14.35 -40.00 14.95
N VAL A 6 14.16 -40.68 13.82
CA VAL A 6 13.07 -40.42 12.87
C VAL A 6 11.94 -41.41 13.15
N GLU A 7 10.75 -40.90 13.44
CA GLU A 7 9.52 -41.70 13.49
C GLU A 7 9.04 -41.90 12.05
N GLU A 8 9.10 -43.13 11.57
CA GLU A 8 8.53 -43.54 10.29
C GLU A 8 7.03 -43.77 10.48
N VAL A 9 6.20 -42.85 10.00
CA VAL A 9 4.75 -43.05 9.86
C VAL A 9 4.47 -43.50 8.43
N ASP A 10 4.16 -44.79 8.27
CA ASP A 10 3.75 -45.40 7.01
C ASP A 10 2.27 -45.13 6.70
N HIS A 11 1.99 -44.92 5.42
CA HIS A 11 0.72 -44.46 4.87
C HIS A 11 -0.22 -45.65 4.56
N SER A 12 -1.47 -45.56 5.00
CA SER A 12 -2.60 -46.18 4.30
C SER A 12 -3.90 -45.59 4.81
N ASP A 13 -4.62 -44.87 3.94
CA ASP A 13 -6.05 -45.10 3.68
C ASP A 13 -6.47 -44.13 2.57
N GLU A 14 -6.69 -44.70 1.38
CA GLU A 14 -7.45 -44.10 0.30
C GLU A 14 -8.90 -44.02 0.78
N ASP A 15 -9.44 -42.81 0.97
CA ASP A 15 -10.88 -42.58 1.08
C ASP A 15 -11.25 -41.53 0.04
N ASP A 16 -11.57 -42.01 -1.16
CA ASP A 16 -12.31 -41.25 -2.17
C ASP A 16 -13.76 -41.11 -1.67
N THR A 17 -14.01 -40.11 -0.83
CA THR A 17 -15.37 -39.61 -0.66
C THR A 17 -15.70 -38.71 -1.86
N ASP A 18 -16.47 -39.26 -2.80
CA ASP A 18 -17.31 -38.50 -3.73
C ASP A 18 -18.22 -37.58 -2.89
N ASP A 19 -17.81 -36.31 -2.73
CA ASP A 19 -18.70 -35.25 -2.27
C ASP A 19 -19.71 -34.97 -3.39
N GLU A 20 -20.81 -35.73 -3.39
CA GLU A 20 -22.01 -35.41 -4.14
C GLU A 20 -22.45 -33.98 -3.77
N PRO A 21 -22.50 -33.02 -4.72
CA PRO A 21 -22.96 -31.68 -4.41
C PRO A 21 -24.45 -31.74 -4.06
N ASP A 22 -24.78 -31.27 -2.85
CA ASP A 22 -26.15 -31.12 -2.38
C ASP A 22 -27.01 -30.35 -3.42
N GLU A 23 -27.91 -31.07 -4.08
CA GLU A 23 -28.89 -30.62 -5.09
C GLU A 23 -30.00 -29.70 -4.52
N GLU A 24 -29.68 -28.85 -3.54
CA GLU A 24 -30.66 -27.91 -2.93
C GLU A 24 -30.65 -26.52 -3.58
N TYR A 25 -29.69 -26.21 -4.46
CA TYR A 25 -29.69 -24.96 -5.24
C TYR A 25 -30.35 -25.10 -6.63
N ALA A 26 -30.90 -26.26 -6.98
CA ALA A 26 -31.52 -26.55 -8.28
C ALA A 26 -33.00 -26.08 -8.41
N LEU A 27 -33.36 -24.96 -7.79
CA LEU A 27 -34.69 -24.36 -7.90
C LEU A 27 -34.65 -22.99 -8.60
N PHE A 28 -34.68 -22.99 -9.94
CA PHE A 28 -35.70 -22.32 -10.79
C PHE A 28 -35.38 -22.49 -12.29
N PRO A 29 -36.38 -22.50 -13.20
CA PRO A 29 -36.75 -23.66 -13.98
C PRO A 29 -36.40 -23.51 -15.46
N SER A 30 -36.29 -24.67 -16.13
CA SER A 30 -36.38 -24.84 -17.57
C SER A 30 -37.52 -24.03 -18.15
N GLN A 31 -37.26 -22.98 -18.92
CA GLN A 31 -38.33 -22.30 -19.65
C GLN A 31 -37.80 -21.55 -20.88
N TYR A 32 -38.15 -22.14 -22.04
CA TYR A 32 -38.24 -21.57 -23.39
C TYR A 32 -36.96 -21.35 -24.20
N SER A 33 -36.72 -22.28 -25.12
CA SER A 33 -36.24 -21.90 -26.46
C SER A 33 -37.24 -20.91 -27.06
N SER A 34 -36.90 -19.63 -27.07
CA SER A 34 -37.44 -18.63 -27.99
C SER A 34 -36.32 -17.65 -28.30
N ASP A 35 -35.89 -17.72 -29.56
CA ASP A 35 -35.07 -16.75 -30.26
C ASP A 35 -35.58 -15.31 -29.98
N THR A 36 -34.68 -14.38 -29.65
CA THR A 36 -34.92 -12.99 -29.16
C THR A 36 -34.86 -12.80 -27.64
N SER A 37 -33.69 -13.03 -27.05
CA SER A 37 -33.31 -12.41 -25.77
C SER A 37 -32.02 -11.63 -25.99
N PRO A 38 -31.91 -10.34 -25.56
CA PRO A 38 -30.67 -9.60 -25.68
C PRO A 38 -29.55 -10.37 -24.94
N PRO A 39 -28.32 -10.39 -25.48
CA PRO A 39 -27.22 -11.10 -24.85
C PRO A 39 -27.07 -10.63 -23.39
N PRO A 40 -26.67 -11.53 -22.45
CA PRO A 40 -26.35 -11.12 -21.09
C PRO A 40 -25.36 -9.95 -21.19
N PRO A 41 -25.51 -8.89 -20.37
CA PRO A 41 -24.62 -7.73 -20.47
C PRO A 41 -23.19 -8.26 -20.38
N SER A 42 -22.48 -8.19 -21.49
CA SER A 42 -21.08 -8.57 -21.59
C SER A 42 -20.37 -7.83 -20.46
N SER A 43 -19.84 -8.57 -19.48
CA SER A 43 -18.94 -8.13 -18.42
C SER A 43 -18.85 -6.61 -18.33
N ALA A 44 -19.77 -5.99 -17.58
CA ALA A 44 -19.93 -4.53 -17.50
C ALA A 44 -18.54 -3.86 -17.45
N GLU A 45 -18.21 -3.13 -18.52
CA GLU A 45 -16.93 -2.42 -18.63
C GLU A 45 -16.85 -1.42 -17.47
N PHE A 46 -15.98 -1.69 -16.50
CA PHE A 46 -15.79 -0.82 -15.36
C PHE A 46 -15.08 0.46 -15.82
N ASN A 47 -15.86 1.49 -16.16
CA ASN A 47 -15.36 2.81 -16.50
C ASN A 47 -15.06 3.60 -15.22
N PHE A 48 -13.93 3.29 -14.59
CA PHE A 48 -13.41 4.06 -13.46
C PHE A 48 -12.33 5.04 -13.94
N ASP A 49 -12.53 6.32 -13.62
CA ASP A 49 -11.53 7.35 -13.86
C ASP A 49 -10.34 7.19 -12.90
N THR A 50 -9.23 6.72 -13.45
CA THR A 50 -8.00 6.43 -12.70
C THR A 50 -7.28 7.69 -12.21
N TYR A 51 -7.67 8.88 -12.69
CA TYR A 51 -7.09 10.17 -12.26
C TYR A 51 -7.70 10.70 -10.95
N ILE A 52 -8.83 10.15 -10.50
CA ILE A 52 -9.49 10.60 -9.26
C ILE A 52 -8.60 10.33 -8.03
N ALA A 53 -8.11 9.10 -7.87
CA ALA A 53 -7.27 8.74 -6.72
C ALA A 53 -5.99 9.60 -6.57
N PRO A 54 -5.17 9.81 -7.62
CA PRO A 54 -3.97 10.64 -7.50
C PRO A 54 -4.26 12.15 -7.37
N SER A 55 -5.48 12.60 -7.70
CA SER A 55 -5.89 13.99 -7.50
C SER A 55 -6.24 14.33 -6.04
N HIS A 56 -6.31 13.33 -5.16
CA HIS A 56 -6.56 13.49 -3.73
C HIS A 56 -7.79 14.37 -3.37
N THR A 57 -8.85 14.34 -4.19
CA THR A 57 -10.07 15.17 -4.03
C THR A 57 -10.81 14.94 -2.70
N TYR A 58 -10.60 13.80 -2.04
CA TYR A 58 -11.16 13.51 -0.71
C TYR A 58 -10.60 14.41 0.40
N LEU A 59 -9.51 15.14 0.16
CA LEU A 59 -8.96 16.12 1.11
C LEU A 59 -9.76 17.44 1.13
N GLY A 60 -10.66 17.65 0.17
CA GLY A 60 -11.41 18.89 0.01
C GLY A 60 -10.65 19.93 -0.82
N ASP A 61 -11.02 21.19 -0.65
CA ASP A 61 -10.35 22.32 -1.31
C ASP A 61 -8.99 22.57 -0.63
N VAL A 62 -7.91 22.37 -1.37
CA VAL A 62 -6.53 22.51 -0.89
C VAL A 62 -5.80 23.50 -1.78
N GLU A 63 -5.15 24.48 -1.16
CA GLU A 63 -4.31 25.45 -1.85
C GLU A 63 -3.05 24.77 -2.37
N ASP A 64 -2.82 24.89 -3.67
CA ASP A 64 -1.67 24.26 -4.27
C ASP A 64 -0.42 25.13 -4.15
N THR A 65 0.69 24.51 -3.74
CA THR A 65 2.01 25.13 -3.59
C THR A 65 2.90 24.91 -4.83
N ARG A 66 2.28 24.60 -5.99
CA ARG A 66 2.97 24.34 -7.27
C ARG A 66 4.09 25.36 -7.50
N HIS A 67 5.26 24.84 -7.89
CA HIS A 67 6.47 25.56 -8.36
C HIS A 67 7.57 25.91 -7.35
N ARG A 68 7.58 25.35 -6.14
CA ARG A 68 8.67 25.60 -5.18
C ARG A 68 9.40 24.32 -4.77
N ILE A 69 10.02 23.69 -5.76
CA ILE A 69 11.03 22.65 -5.51
C ILE A 69 12.31 23.39 -5.14
N ALA A 70 12.69 23.36 -3.86
CA ALA A 70 14.02 23.79 -3.45
C ALA A 70 15.02 22.71 -3.89
N PHE A 71 15.81 23.00 -4.93
CA PHE A 71 17.00 22.20 -5.19
C PHE A 71 18.02 22.54 -4.13
N LEU A 72 18.31 21.56 -3.27
CA LEU A 72 19.26 21.69 -2.19
C LEU A 72 20.64 21.27 -2.70
N ASP A 73 21.66 22.04 -2.36
CA ASP A 73 23.05 21.69 -2.69
C ASP A 73 23.51 20.48 -1.87
N GLY A 74 24.36 19.66 -2.49
CA GLY A 74 24.92 18.48 -1.84
C GLY A 74 25.77 18.89 -0.63
N GLY A 75 25.42 18.40 0.56
CA GLY A 75 26.14 18.72 1.80
C GLY A 75 25.66 19.99 2.51
N ALA A 76 24.59 20.64 2.03
CA ALA A 76 23.98 21.75 2.74
C ALA A 76 23.39 21.31 4.10
N ILE A 77 23.58 22.14 5.13
CA ILE A 77 23.01 21.91 6.48
C ILE A 77 21.73 22.75 6.58
N LEU A 78 20.60 22.10 6.82
CA LEU A 78 19.28 22.71 6.77
C LEU A 78 18.58 22.59 8.12
N ASN A 79 17.96 23.68 8.56
CA ASN A 79 17.09 23.68 9.72
C ASN A 79 15.63 23.55 9.25
N LEU A 80 15.10 22.34 9.32
CA LEU A 80 13.75 22.00 8.86
C LEU A 80 12.96 21.32 9.98
N PRO A 81 11.64 21.52 10.06
CA PRO A 81 10.81 20.70 10.94
C PRO A 81 10.80 19.23 10.47
N LEU A 82 10.81 18.31 11.44
CA LEU A 82 10.88 16.87 11.19
C LEU A 82 9.60 16.17 11.61
N PHE A 83 9.09 15.31 10.73
CA PHE A 83 7.92 14.46 10.94
C PHE A 83 8.37 13.00 11.03
N CYS A 84 8.29 12.43 12.23
CA CYS A 84 8.57 11.02 12.45
C CYS A 84 7.30 10.20 12.23
N LEU A 85 7.22 9.50 11.10
CA LEU A 85 6.05 8.71 10.71
C LEU A 85 6.39 7.22 10.79
N ARG A 86 5.62 6.46 11.58
CA ARG A 86 5.79 5.01 11.71
C ARG A 86 5.18 4.30 10.50
N GLY A 87 5.87 3.30 9.97
CA GLY A 87 5.36 2.45 8.89
C GLY A 87 5.33 3.12 7.51
N VAL A 88 5.91 4.31 7.37
CA VAL A 88 5.98 5.06 6.11
C VAL A 88 7.43 5.15 5.65
N VAL A 89 7.66 4.86 4.38
CA VAL A 89 8.93 5.13 3.67
C VAL A 89 8.58 5.99 2.47
N LEU A 90 9.14 7.19 2.39
CA LEU A 90 8.87 8.14 1.31
C LEU A 90 9.99 8.08 0.28
N PHE A 91 9.61 7.95 -0.99
CA PHE A 91 10.53 8.02 -2.12
C PHE A 91 10.48 9.40 -2.77
N PRO A 92 11.57 9.87 -3.40
CA PRO A 92 11.56 11.11 -4.17
C PRO A 92 10.45 11.10 -5.23
N GLY A 93 9.69 12.19 -5.33
CA GLY A 93 8.58 12.34 -6.27
C GLY A 93 7.26 11.69 -5.85
N ALA A 94 7.24 10.93 -4.75
CA ALA A 94 5.99 10.37 -4.23
C ALA A 94 5.16 11.44 -3.49
N ALA A 95 3.84 11.40 -3.67
CA ALA A 95 2.91 12.23 -2.92
C ALA A 95 2.54 11.55 -1.59
N LEU A 96 2.61 12.30 -0.49
CA LEU A 96 2.23 11.83 0.84
C LEU A 96 1.12 12.72 1.42
N PRO A 97 -0.16 12.36 1.25
CA PRO A 97 -1.27 13.11 1.86
C PRO A 97 -1.23 12.93 3.38
N LEU A 98 -1.09 14.04 4.12
CA LEU A 98 -1.03 14.04 5.59
C LEU A 98 -2.11 14.93 6.18
N ARG A 99 -2.74 14.45 7.25
CA ARG A 99 -3.60 15.26 8.11
C ARG A 99 -2.90 15.53 9.43
N VAL A 100 -2.50 16.78 9.64
CA VAL A 100 -1.80 17.21 10.84
C VAL A 100 -2.81 17.76 11.84
N ILE A 101 -2.93 17.10 13.00
CA ILE A 101 -3.90 17.46 14.05
C ILE A 101 -3.21 18.06 15.26
N GLU A 102 -1.95 17.68 15.50
CA GLU A 102 -1.24 18.10 16.70
C GLU A 102 -0.77 19.55 16.60
N PRO A 103 -1.09 20.44 17.56
CA PRO A 103 -0.78 21.87 17.47
C PRO A 103 0.69 22.17 17.23
N ARG A 104 1.60 21.39 17.85
CA ARG A 104 3.05 21.56 17.66
C ARG A 104 3.49 21.28 16.22
N LEU A 105 2.85 20.33 15.57
CA LEU A 105 3.14 19.96 14.19
C LEU A 105 2.50 20.95 13.22
N VAL A 106 1.30 21.45 13.54
CA VAL A 106 0.66 22.53 12.77
C VAL A 106 1.55 23.78 12.76
N ALA A 107 2.00 24.23 13.93
CA ALA A 107 2.92 25.36 14.04
C ALA A 107 4.25 25.13 13.28
N ALA A 108 4.72 23.87 13.25
CA ALA A 108 5.91 23.50 12.50
C ALA A 108 5.69 23.60 10.98
N VAL A 109 4.50 23.21 10.47
CA VAL A 109 4.11 23.37 9.07
C VAL A 109 3.99 24.85 8.72
N GLU A 110 3.28 25.65 9.53
CA GLU A 110 3.14 27.10 9.31
C GLU A 110 4.50 27.79 9.23
N ARG A 111 5.46 27.38 10.08
CA ARG A 111 6.83 27.85 10.01
C ARG A 111 7.54 27.44 8.72
N ALA A 112 7.37 26.19 8.26
CA ALA A 112 7.96 25.75 6.99
C ALA A 112 7.38 26.49 5.78
N LEU A 113 6.10 26.87 5.83
CA LEU A 113 5.45 27.64 4.77
C LEU A 113 5.94 29.09 4.70
N THR A 114 6.45 29.63 5.80
CA THR A 114 6.89 31.04 5.94
C THR A 114 8.41 31.21 5.95
N GLN A 115 9.19 30.12 5.93
CA GLN A 115 10.65 30.15 6.01
C GLN A 115 11.28 30.66 4.70
N ASP A 116 12.16 31.67 4.78
CA ASP A 116 12.74 32.31 3.59
C ASP A 116 13.78 31.44 2.85
N ASP A 117 14.56 30.66 3.59
CA ASP A 117 15.71 29.92 3.06
C ASP A 117 15.28 28.68 2.26
N ILE A 118 14.28 27.96 2.78
CA ILE A 118 13.82 26.68 2.22
C ILE A 118 12.30 26.57 2.42
N PRO A 119 11.52 27.39 1.72
CA PRO A 119 10.09 27.43 1.91
C PRO A 119 9.44 26.11 1.47
N TYR A 120 8.31 25.76 2.07
CA TYR A 120 7.49 24.58 1.72
C TYR A 120 8.18 23.23 1.91
N THR A 121 9.27 23.17 2.67
CA THR A 121 10.03 21.93 2.87
C THR A 121 9.92 21.44 4.31
N ILE A 122 9.61 20.16 4.46
CA ILE A 122 9.60 19.45 5.75
C ILE A 122 10.42 18.17 5.61
N GLY A 123 11.12 17.77 6.68
CA GLY A 123 11.80 16.49 6.70
C GLY A 123 10.87 15.38 7.18
N VAL A 124 10.91 14.21 6.55
CA VAL A 124 10.16 13.02 6.96
C VAL A 124 11.13 11.92 7.35
N ILE A 125 10.93 11.33 8.52
CA ILE A 125 11.77 10.24 9.06
C ILE A 125 10.90 9.02 9.31
N CYS A 126 11.38 7.85 8.88
CA CYS A 126 10.73 6.58 9.17
C CYS A 126 10.91 6.21 10.66
N GLY A 127 9.81 6.23 11.41
CA GLY A 127 9.76 5.81 12.81
C GLY A 127 10.03 4.32 12.96
N ARG A 128 10.97 3.95 13.84
CA ARG A 128 11.50 2.59 13.96
C ARG A 128 10.67 1.78 14.94
N GLU A 129 9.85 0.87 14.42
CA GLU A 129 9.33 -0.29 15.17
C GLU A 129 9.36 -1.51 14.25
N TRP A 130 10.51 -1.75 13.61
CA TRP A 130 10.69 -2.78 12.60
C TRP A 130 11.30 -4.04 13.23
N LEU A 131 10.48 -4.80 13.95
CA LEU A 131 10.77 -6.23 14.19
C LEU A 131 10.08 -7.13 13.15
N GLY A 132 9.23 -6.58 12.27
CA GLY A 132 8.38 -7.39 11.37
C GLY A 132 8.67 -7.33 9.87
N CYS A 133 9.18 -6.23 9.31
CA CYS A 133 9.18 -6.08 7.84
C CYS A 133 10.49 -6.42 7.13
N LEU A 134 11.56 -6.72 7.87
CA LEU A 134 12.72 -7.37 7.29
C LEU A 134 12.33 -8.75 6.73
N THR A 135 11.37 -9.45 7.35
CA THR A 135 10.88 -10.76 6.90
C THR A 135 10.21 -10.71 5.52
N TRP A 136 9.47 -9.65 5.20
CA TRP A 136 8.76 -9.52 3.92
C TRP A 136 9.68 -9.11 2.77
N ILE A 137 10.65 -8.22 3.03
CA ILE A 137 11.64 -7.80 2.01
C ILE A 137 12.54 -8.97 1.61
N VAL A 138 12.88 -9.86 2.54
CA VAL A 138 13.71 -11.05 2.25
C VAL A 138 12.92 -12.15 1.53
N SER A 139 11.58 -12.18 1.65
CA SER A 139 10.75 -13.26 1.11
C SER A 139 10.37 -13.11 -0.36
N LEU A 140 10.56 -11.95 -1.00
CA LEU A 140 10.23 -11.76 -2.42
C LEU A 140 11.50 -11.80 -3.29
N ARG A 141 11.95 -13.03 -3.58
CA ARG A 141 12.90 -13.40 -4.64
C ARG A 141 14.24 -12.65 -4.66
N SER A 142 15.27 -13.36 -4.16
CA SER A 142 16.71 -13.10 -4.33
C SER A 142 17.29 -12.00 -3.43
N LEU A 143 17.94 -12.45 -2.35
CA LEU A 143 18.73 -11.65 -1.41
C LEU A 143 19.68 -10.69 -2.16
N THR A 144 19.48 -9.39 -1.98
CA THR A 144 20.59 -8.42 -2.06
C THR A 144 20.51 -7.52 -0.84
N PHE A 145 21.37 -7.78 0.15
CA PHE A 145 21.53 -6.91 1.31
C PHE A 145 22.50 -5.77 0.93
N TYR A 146 22.02 -4.53 0.98
CA TYR A 146 22.91 -3.36 0.90
C TYR A 146 23.37 -2.99 2.31
N HIS A 147 24.66 -3.15 2.58
CA HIS A 147 25.33 -2.67 3.77
C HIS A 147 25.72 -1.20 3.57
N PHE A 148 25.20 -0.28 4.38
CA PHE A 148 25.65 1.11 4.42
C PHE A 148 26.57 1.28 5.64
N THR A 149 27.85 1.58 5.40
CA THR A 149 28.84 1.93 6.43
C THR A 149 28.61 3.33 6.94
#